data_AF-A0A967H9Y6-F1
#
_entry.id   AF-A0A967H9Y6-F1
#
_cell.length_a   1.000
_cell.length_b   1.000
_cell.length_c   1.000
_cell.angle_alpha   90.00
_cell.angle_beta   90.00
_cell.angle_gamma   90.00
#
_symmetry.space_group_name_H-M   'P 1'
#
loop_
_entity.id
_entity.type
_entity.pdbx_description
1 polymer ?
#
loop_
_entity_poly.entity_id
_entity_poly.type
_entity_poly.pdbx_seq_one_letter_code
_entity_poly.pdbx_strand_id
1 'polypeptide(L)'
;MSTQGPVKNDRRTIFGWAMYDWANSAYSTVIAGAVLPVYFANEVVGDDGWNGRSGESLWALTLSLGTLLLFLAMPILGAIADYSASKRRFMMAFAYGGALFTTGL
;
A
#
# COMPACT_ATOMS: atom_id res chain seq x y z
N MET A 1 11.52 -33.04 22.64
CA MET A 1 10.71 -31.82 22.43
C MET A 1 10.47 -31.70 20.93
N SER A 2 9.38 -32.29 20.42
CA SER A 2 9.09 -32.29 18.98
C SER A 2 8.71 -30.86 18.55
N THR A 3 9.55 -30.25 17.72
CA THR A 3 9.24 -29.00 17.03
C THR A 3 8.10 -29.27 16.05
N GLN A 4 6.85 -29.12 16.51
CA GLN A 4 5.72 -29.15 15.61
C GLN A 4 5.89 -27.99 14.63
N GLY A 5 5.98 -28.31 13.33
CA GLY A 5 5.94 -27.30 12.28
C GLY A 5 4.66 -26.47 12.40
N PRO A 6 4.61 -25.27 11.81
CA PRO A 6 3.45 -24.39 11.91
C PRO A 6 2.17 -25.16 11.53
N VAL A 7 1.16 -25.09 12.40
CA VAL A 7 -0.13 -25.75 12.20
C VAL A 7 -0.73 -25.25 10.88
N LYS A 8 -0.71 -26.11 9.86
CA LYS A 8 -1.36 -25.81 8.57
C LYS A 8 -2.86 -25.71 8.81
N ASN A 9 -3.50 -24.70 8.20
CA ASN A 9 -4.95 -24.50 8.23
C ASN A 9 -5.52 -24.07 9.61
N ASP A 10 -4.77 -23.24 10.36
CA ASP A 10 -5.28 -22.62 11.59
C ASP A 10 -6.36 -21.56 11.28
N ARG A 11 -7.55 -21.71 11.86
CA ARG A 11 -8.69 -20.81 11.67
C ARG A 11 -8.38 -19.37 12.11
N ARG A 12 -7.58 -19.17 13.16
CA ARG A 12 -7.21 -17.83 13.63
C ARG A 12 -6.31 -17.13 12.62
N THR A 13 -5.32 -17.86 12.07
CA THR A 13 -4.44 -17.35 11.03
C THR A 13 -5.22 -16.97 9.77
N ILE A 14 -6.12 -17.83 9.29
CA ILE A 14 -6.97 -17.55 8.12
C ILE A 14 -7.83 -16.30 8.35
N PHE A 15 -8.50 -16.21 9.51
CA PHE A 15 -9.31 -15.04 9.86
C PHE A 15 -8.46 -13.77 9.93
N GLY A 16 -7.26 -13.83 10.50
CA GLY A 16 -6.33 -12.71 10.56
C GLY A 16 -5.93 -12.20 9.16
N TRP A 17 -5.60 -13.10 8.24
CA TRP A 17 -5.30 -12.74 6.85
C TRP A 17 -6.53 -12.21 6.10
N ALA A 18 -7.72 -12.77 6.35
CA ALA A 18 -8.96 -12.28 5.75
C ALA A 18 -9.32 -10.87 6.23
N MET A 19 -9.17 -10.58 7.52
CA MET A 19 -9.37 -9.24 8.06
C MET A 19 -8.32 -8.24 7.58
N TYR A 20 -7.07 -8.67 7.42
CA TYR A 20 -6.03 -7.84 6.82
C TYR A 20 -6.37 -7.45 5.38
N ASP A 21 -6.79 -8.42 4.55
CA ASP A 21 -7.14 -8.16 3.16
C ASP A 21 -8.39 -7.28 3.02
N TRP A 22 -9.38 -7.48 3.90
CA TRP A 22 -10.56 -6.63 4.01
C TRP A 22 -10.21 -5.18 4.34
N ALA A 23 -9.38 -4.96 5.37
CA ALA A 23 -8.96 -3.63 5.77
C ALA A 23 -8.10 -2.94 4.70
N ASN A 24 -7.18 -3.68 4.07
CA ASN A 24 -6.32 -3.15 3.02
C ASN A 24 -7.12 -2.70 1.78
N SER A 25 -8.12 -3.49 1.40
CA SER A 25 -9.01 -3.14 0.28
C SER A 25 -9.86 -1.91 0.60
N ALA A 26 -10.47 -1.88 1.80
CA ALA A 26 -11.24 -0.72 2.25
C ALA A 26 -10.40 0.57 2.31
N TYR A 27 -9.19 0.49 2.86
CA TYR A 27 -8.24 1.60 2.88
C TYR A 27 -7.94 2.11 1.46
N SER A 28 -7.60 1.21 0.54
CA SER A 28 -7.21 1.56 -0.83
C SER A 28 -8.36 2.26 -1.57
N THR A 29 -9.60 1.76 -1.43
CA THR A 29 -10.76 2.37 -2.10
C THR A 29 -11.10 3.74 -1.52
N VAL A 30 -11.10 3.88 -0.19
CA VAL A 30 -11.51 5.15 0.44
C VAL A 30 -10.42 6.20 0.33
N ILE A 31 -9.20 5.88 0.78
CA ILE A 31 -8.11 6.87 0.88
C ILE A 31 -7.55 7.18 -0.51
N ALA A 32 -7.15 6.16 -1.26
CA ALA A 32 -6.54 6.41 -2.58
C ALA A 32 -7.59 6.74 -3.66
N GLY A 33 -8.82 6.25 -3.53
CA GLY A 33 -9.87 6.41 -4.53
C GLY A 33 -10.82 7.59 -4.31
N ALA A 34 -11.10 7.99 -3.06
CA ALA A 34 -12.10 9.03 -2.78
C ALA A 34 -11.52 10.26 -2.07
N VAL A 35 -10.66 10.07 -1.06
CA VAL A 35 -10.18 11.18 -0.21
C VAL A 35 -9.01 11.92 -0.85
N LEU A 36 -7.93 11.21 -1.19
CA LEU A 36 -6.70 11.81 -1.72
C LEU A 36 -6.88 12.54 -3.07
N PRO A 37 -7.64 12.02 -4.06
CA PRO A 37 -7.81 12.73 -5.33
C PRO A 37 -8.46 14.10 -5.14
N VAL A 38 -9.47 14.19 -4.27
CA VAL A 38 -10.19 15.43 -3.97
C VAL A 38 -9.30 16.40 -3.22
N TYR A 39 -8.59 15.94 -2.19
CA TYR A 39 -7.61 16.76 -1.47
C TYR A 39 -6.51 17.27 -2.40
N PHE A 40 -5.95 16.41 -3.25
CA PHE A 40 -4.89 16.80 -4.17
C PHE A 40 -5.36 17.83 -5.20
N ALA A 41 -6.56 17.63 -5.77
CA ALA A 41 -7.11 18.56 -6.75
C ALA A 41 -7.38 19.93 -6.13
N ASN A 42 -7.96 19.98 -4.93
CA ASN A 42 -8.44 21.23 -4.34
C ASN A 42 -7.37 21.96 -3.50
N GLU A 43 -6.61 21.24 -2.67
CA GLU A 43 -5.68 21.85 -1.70
C GLU A 43 -4.25 21.95 -2.24
N VAL A 44 -3.81 20.98 -3.07
CA VAL A 44 -2.43 20.95 -3.58
C VAL A 44 -2.30 21.70 -4.91
N VAL A 45 -3.25 21.50 -5.83
CA VAL A 45 -3.23 22.15 -7.15
C VAL A 45 -4.07 23.44 -7.14
N GLY A 46 -5.26 23.41 -6.55
CA GLY A 46 -6.18 24.55 -6.53
C GLY A 46 -7.01 24.69 -7.81
N ASP A 47 -8.03 25.55 -7.75
CA ASP A 47 -9.02 25.75 -8.82
C ASP A 47 -8.41 26.27 -10.12
N ASP A 48 -7.28 26.99 -10.04
CA ASP A 48 -6.57 27.55 -11.19
C ASP A 48 -5.84 26.48 -12.03
N GLY A 49 -5.73 25.25 -11.51
CA GLY A 49 -4.99 24.16 -12.14
C GLY A 49 -3.48 24.43 -12.19
N TRP A 50 -2.73 23.50 -12.77
CA TRP A 50 -1.29 23.66 -12.95
C TRP A 50 -0.90 23.44 -14.42
N ASN A 51 -0.27 24.44 -15.04
CA ASN A 51 0.08 24.44 -16.47
C ASN A 51 -1.10 24.06 -17.39
N GLY A 52 -2.30 24.58 -17.10
CA GLY A 52 -3.51 24.32 -17.89
C GLY A 52 -4.09 22.90 -17.72
N ARG A 53 -3.63 22.13 -16.74
CA ARG A 53 -4.17 20.80 -16.41
C ARG A 53 -4.98 20.85 -15.13
N SER A 54 -6.10 20.11 -15.11
CA SER A 54 -6.90 19.91 -13.90
C SER A 54 -6.13 19.09 -12.86
N GLY A 55 -6.43 19.33 -11.58
CA GLY A 55 -5.85 18.56 -10.47
C GLY A 55 -6.12 17.06 -10.57
N GLU A 56 -7.29 16.66 -11.07
CA GLU A 56 -7.64 15.26 -11.35
C GLU A 56 -6.70 14.60 -12.36
N SER A 57 -6.33 15.31 -13.43
CA SER A 57 -5.43 14.80 -14.47
C SER A 57 -4.02 14.59 -13.91
N LEU A 58 -3.56 15.51 -13.06
CA LEU A 58 -2.26 15.43 -12.41
C LEU A 58 -2.21 14.33 -11.36
N TRP A 59 -3.32 14.11 -10.64
CA TRP A 59 -3.47 12.97 -9.74
C TRP A 59 -3.38 11.65 -10.50
N ALA A 60 -4.11 11.51 -11.61
CA ALA A 60 -4.07 10.31 -12.46
C ALA A 60 -2.66 10.03 -13.01
N LEU A 61 -1.92 11.09 -13.41
CA LEU A 61 -0.52 10.96 -13.83
C LEU A 61 0.39 10.49 -12.68
N THR A 62 0.22 11.08 -11.49
CA THR A 62 1.00 10.71 -10.29
C THR A 62 0.77 9.24 -9.93
N LEU A 63 -0.49 8.80 -9.92
CA LEU A 63 -0.86 7.41 -9.66
C LEU A 63 -0.29 6.47 -10.73
N SER A 64 -0.33 6.85 -12.00
CA SER A 64 0.21 6.05 -13.11
C SER A 64 1.73 5.90 -13.03
N LEU A 65 2.45 6.98 -12.71
CA LEU A 65 3.91 6.93 -12.51
C LEU A 65 4.28 6.08 -11.29
N GLY A 66 3.57 6.25 -10.17
CA GLY A 66 3.79 5.44 -8.96
C GLY A 66 3.55 3.96 -9.19
N THR A 67 2.48 3.61 -9.90
CA THR A 67 2.16 2.21 -10.25
C THR A 67 3.14 1.61 -11.24
N LEU A 68 3.68 2.39 -12.18
CA LEU A 68 4.76 1.96 -13.08
C LEU A 68 6.05 1.64 -12.29
N LEU A 69 6.44 2.50 -11.36
CA LEU A 69 7.61 2.24 -10.50
C LEU A 69 7.39 0.99 -9.63
N LEU A 70 6.19 0.84 -9.06
CA LEU A 70 5.81 -0.37 -8.33
C LEU A 70 5.89 -1.62 -9.21
N PHE A 71 5.38 -1.56 -10.43
CA PHE A 71 5.45 -2.68 -11.39
C PHE A 71 6.89 -3.13 -11.66
N LEU A 72 7.83 -2.18 -11.79
CA LEU A 72 9.26 -2.49 -11.97
C LEU A 72 9.92 -3.02 -10.68
N ALA A 73 9.51 -2.54 -9.51
CA ALA A 73 10.06 -2.96 -8.23
C ALA A 73 9.51 -4.33 -7.75
N MET A 74 8.25 -4.64 -8.07
CA MET A 74 7.55 -5.86 -7.67
C MET A 74 8.29 -7.17 -7.98
N PRO A 75 8.87 -7.41 -9.18
CA PRO A 75 9.59 -8.66 -9.45
C PRO A 75 10.82 -8.85 -8.55
N ILE A 76 11.54 -7.76 -8.26
CA ILE A 76 12.74 -7.80 -7.40
C ILE A 76 12.33 -8.07 -5.95
N LEU A 77 11.36 -7.30 -5.44
CA LEU A 77 10.87 -7.44 -4.07
C LEU A 77 10.16 -8.79 -3.84
N GLY A 78 9.42 -9.27 -4.84
CA GLY A 78 8.76 -10.57 -4.82
C GLY A 78 9.76 -11.73 -4.78
N ALA A 79 10.80 -11.68 -5.61
CA ALA A 79 11.87 -12.68 -5.60
C ALA A 79 12.59 -12.75 -4.24
N ILE A 80 12.86 -11.60 -3.61
CA ILE A 80 13.44 -11.53 -2.26
C ILE A 80 12.48 -12.13 -1.21
N ALA A 81 11.18 -11.82 -1.31
CA ALA A 81 10.18 -12.31 -0.38
C ALA A 81 10.00 -13.83 -0.44
N ASP A 82 10.07 -14.41 -1.64
CA ASP A 82 9.96 -15.86 -1.86
C ASP A 82 11.20 -16.62 -1.36
N TYR A 83 12.40 -16.05 -1.53
CA TYR A 83 13.63 -16.65 -1.00
C TYR A 83 13.74 -16.58 0.53
N SER A 84 13.14 -15.57 1.16
CA SER A 84 13.32 -15.28 2.59
C SER A 84 12.32 -15.99 3.52
N ALA A 85 11.22 -16.55 3.00
CA ALA A 85 10.10 -17.10 3.79
C ALA A 85 9.60 -16.16 4.92
N SER A 86 9.88 -14.86 4.84
CA SER A 86 9.74 -13.89 5.93
C SER A 86 8.60 -12.89 5.71
N LYS A 87 7.49 -13.34 5.09
CA LYS A 87 6.33 -12.47 4.74
C LYS A 87 5.91 -11.55 5.90
N ARG A 88 5.92 -12.05 7.14
CA ARG A 88 5.57 -11.26 8.34
C ARG A 88 6.57 -10.15 8.68
N ARG A 89 7.86 -10.36 8.45
CA ARG A 89 8.93 -9.38 8.73
C ARG A 89 8.94 -8.24 7.71
N PHE A 90 8.63 -8.57 6.45
CA PHE A 90 8.51 -7.58 5.37
C PHE A 90 7.29 -6.68 5.60
N MET A 91 6.14 -7.26 5.97
CA MET A 91 4.95 -6.48 6.33
C MET A 91 5.18 -5.53 7.52
N MET A 92 5.89 -5.97 8.57
CA MET A 92 6.24 -5.09 9.68
C MET A 92 7.16 -3.93 9.24
N ALA A 93 8.15 -4.18 8.38
CA ALA A 93 9.07 -3.14 7.93
C ALA A 93 8.35 -2.03 7.15
N PHE A 94 7.44 -2.38 6.24
CA PHE A 94 6.63 -1.40 5.51
C PHE A 94 5.64 -0.66 6.42
N ALA A 95 4.99 -1.37 7.36
CA ALA A 95 4.05 -0.74 8.28
C ALA A 95 4.73 0.27 9.22
N TYR A 96 5.87 -0.11 9.84
CA TYR A 96 6.60 0.80 10.73
C TYR A 96 7.34 1.90 9.97
N GLY A 97 7.90 1.59 8.79
CA GLY A 97 8.50 2.59 7.93
C GLY A 97 7.50 3.65 7.48
N GLY A 98 6.31 3.23 7.04
CA GLY A 98 5.21 4.14 6.70
C GLY A 98 4.75 4.97 7.89
N ALA A 99 4.53 4.35 9.05
CA ALA A 99 4.13 5.06 10.27
C ALA A 99 5.15 6.13 10.69
N LEU A 100 6.46 5.83 10.60
CA LEU A 100 7.53 6.80 10.88
C LEU A 100 7.52 7.98 9.93
N PHE A 101 7.23 7.75 8.64
CA PHE A 101 7.10 8.83 7.67
C PHE A 101 5.89 9.72 7.94
N THR A 102 4.78 9.15 8.43
CA THR A 102 3.57 9.91 8.74
C THR A 102 3.66 10.68 10.06
N THR A 103 4.34 10.17 11.09
CA THR A 103 4.45 10.87 12.38
C THR A 103 5.44 12.04 12.38
N GLY A 104 6.22 12.20 11.32
CA GLY A 104 7.12 13.35 11.13
C GLY A 104 6.48 14.55 10.43
N LEU A 105 5.18 14.51 10.14
CA LEU A 105 4.40 15.58 9.50
C LEU A 105 3.67 16.44 10.54
#